data_AF-Q4E2Q8-F1
#
_entry.id   AF-Q4E2Q8-F1
#
_cell.length_a   1.000
_cell.length_b   1.000
_cell.length_c   1.000
_cell.angle_alpha   90.00
_cell.angle_beta   90.00
_cell.angle_gamma   90.00
#
_symmetry.space_group_name_H-M   'P 1'
#
loop_
_entity.id
_entity.type
_entity.pdbx_description
1 polymer ?
#
loop_
_entity_poly.entity_id
_entity_poly.type
_entity_poly.pdbx_seq_one_letter_code
_entity_poly.pdbx_strand_id
1 'polypeptide(L)'
;MVSNEVSAAECVIEVLRGVSWAVVGGYGVALCYRFGVFRKVFPKSTVNAIESVVEKVKKRTEPLGDARRYTIARLHLIHVYFLSSLGIMVAAAGGATFFAFPKVPIIIPIALTLVPSTLLLLLPKGMMLYAGRVACLLTSCFAFGYSFGPVGWIAWDSLGVFLTVMVSTMAGLCVPLFLTRGMISYVLSSQLLSCTLSLAAVTTLPLVLRSEGVRPVVSFPFASKNVTTPSSNIELLLRADVNVLLTLQLLSNWGINLLHTLPTIVRFVQWKGDEGELLDCVDPLKESICICAGAAYVMWRSFRWACRRLLLAVAKDDTKGTSKEVQDQWGHFAKLSFRTQHVSGVSASVLLVLWYVRAVSELQRGETVATLEALRRVCAHMSPVGLLVRRM
;
A
#
# COMPACT_ATOMS: atom_id res chain seq x y z
N MET A 1 -20.75 -27.39 -16.52
CA MET A 1 -19.38 -26.88 -16.70
C MET A 1 -19.07 -25.75 -15.74
N VAL A 2 -19.86 -24.65 -15.71
CA VAL A 2 -19.68 -23.53 -14.75
C VAL A 2 -19.63 -23.99 -13.28
N SER A 3 -20.44 -24.98 -12.88
CA SER A 3 -20.44 -25.50 -11.49
C SER A 3 -19.10 -26.11 -11.07
N ASN A 4 -18.39 -26.78 -11.98
CA ASN A 4 -17.12 -27.43 -11.66
C ASN A 4 -15.98 -26.41 -11.55
N GLU A 5 -16.01 -25.35 -12.37
CA GLU A 5 -15.04 -24.27 -12.30
C GLU A 5 -15.18 -23.46 -11.01
N VAL A 6 -16.41 -23.15 -10.59
CA VAL A 6 -16.67 -22.46 -9.32
C VAL A 6 -16.19 -23.32 -8.14
N SER A 7 -16.51 -24.62 -8.13
CA SER A 7 -16.06 -25.53 -7.07
C SER A 7 -14.53 -25.66 -7.02
N ALA A 8 -13.87 -25.73 -8.18
CA ALA A 8 -12.41 -25.77 -8.24
C ALA A 8 -11.78 -24.45 -7.74
N ALA A 9 -12.33 -23.29 -8.12
CA ALA A 9 -11.87 -21.99 -7.67
C ALA A 9 -12.05 -21.82 -6.15
N GLU A 10 -13.18 -22.25 -5.60
CA GLU A 10 -13.44 -22.27 -4.16
C GLU A 10 -12.40 -23.12 -3.42
N CYS A 11 -12.14 -24.34 -3.89
CA CYS A 11 -11.11 -25.22 -3.31
C CYS A 11 -9.72 -24.57 -3.31
N VAL A 12 -9.31 -23.96 -4.42
CA VAL A 12 -8.03 -23.24 -4.52
C VAL A 12 -7.95 -22.07 -3.53
N ILE A 13 -9.04 -21.30 -3.37
CA ILE A 13 -9.11 -20.19 -2.42
C ILE A 13 -9.01 -20.71 -0.98
N GLU A 14 -9.68 -21.80 -0.64
CA GLU A 14 -9.61 -22.39 0.70
C GLU A 14 -8.20 -22.86 1.05
N VAL A 15 -7.54 -23.53 0.09
CA VAL A 15 -6.15 -23.97 0.24
C VAL A 15 -5.21 -22.77 0.39
N LEU A 16 -5.33 -21.76 -0.49
CA LEU A 16 -4.52 -20.54 -0.42
C LEU A 16 -4.71 -19.80 0.91
N ARG A 17 -5.95 -19.69 1.38
CA ARG A 17 -6.29 -19.09 2.68
C ARG A 17 -5.65 -19.88 3.82
N GLY A 18 -5.80 -21.20 3.82
CA GLY A 18 -5.22 -22.08 4.83
C GLY A 18 -3.69 -21.98 4.92
N VAL A 19 -3.01 -22.04 3.77
CA VAL A 19 -1.56 -21.91 3.68
C VAL A 19 -1.11 -20.51 4.12
N SER A 20 -1.80 -19.45 3.67
CA SER A 20 -1.45 -18.07 4.04
C SER A 20 -1.55 -17.85 5.55
N TRP A 21 -2.64 -18.33 6.18
CA TRP A 21 -2.80 -18.25 7.63
C TRP A 21 -1.81 -19.11 8.40
N ALA A 22 -1.45 -20.29 7.90
CA ALA A 22 -0.43 -21.13 8.52
C ALA A 22 0.92 -20.40 8.56
N VAL A 23 1.31 -19.72 7.47
CA VAL A 23 2.53 -18.91 7.41
C VAL A 23 2.46 -17.72 8.35
N VAL A 24 1.39 -16.91 8.28
CA VAL A 24 1.19 -15.74 9.15
C VAL A 24 1.18 -16.16 10.63
N GLY A 25 0.49 -17.24 10.96
CA GLY A 25 0.48 -17.84 12.31
C GLY A 25 1.86 -18.29 12.76
N GLY A 26 2.65 -18.90 11.88
CA GLY A 26 4.04 -19.27 12.14
C GLY A 26 4.92 -18.06 12.50
N TYR A 27 4.78 -16.94 11.78
CA TYR A 27 5.43 -15.68 12.13
C TYR A 27 4.94 -15.12 13.47
N GLY A 28 3.64 -15.22 13.76
CA GLY A 28 3.06 -14.84 15.05
C GLY A 28 3.65 -15.63 16.23
N VAL A 29 3.74 -16.96 16.09
CA VAL A 29 4.38 -17.87 17.06
C VAL A 29 5.85 -17.48 17.28
N ALA A 30 6.58 -17.18 16.20
CA ALA A 30 7.97 -16.75 16.29
C ALA A 30 8.15 -15.41 17.03
N LEU A 31 7.23 -14.46 16.83
CA LEU A 31 7.19 -13.21 17.60
C LEU A 31 6.88 -13.45 19.08
N CYS A 32 5.89 -14.29 19.40
CA CYS A 32 5.57 -14.67 20.79
C CYS A 32 6.78 -15.28 21.51
N TYR A 33 7.53 -16.15 20.83
CA TYR A 33 8.80 -16.66 21.34
C TYR A 33 9.81 -15.52 21.59
N ARG A 34 10.01 -14.63 20.61
CA ARG A 34 10.98 -13.54 20.67
C ARG A 34 10.69 -12.54 21.81
N PHE A 35 9.42 -12.23 22.05
CA PHE A 35 8.99 -11.35 23.14
C PHE A 35 8.91 -12.06 24.50
N GLY A 36 9.26 -13.34 24.58
CA GLY A 36 9.27 -14.10 25.83
C GLY A 36 7.87 -14.42 26.37
N VAL A 37 6.82 -14.35 25.53
CA VAL A 37 5.46 -14.73 25.92
C VAL A 37 5.42 -16.18 26.37
N PHE A 38 6.16 -17.07 25.69
CA PHE A 38 6.23 -18.47 26.07
C PHE A 38 6.85 -18.72 27.44
N ARG A 39 7.83 -17.90 27.86
CA ARG A 39 8.39 -17.97 29.22
C ARG A 39 7.37 -17.62 30.30
N LYS A 40 6.36 -16.82 29.97
CA LYS A 40 5.29 -16.43 30.90
C LYS A 40 4.12 -17.40 30.95
N VAL A 41 3.84 -18.08 29.83
CA VAL A 41 2.63 -18.91 29.67
C VAL A 41 2.89 -20.40 29.84
N PHE A 42 4.02 -20.89 29.33
CA PHE A 42 4.28 -22.33 29.28
C PHE A 42 5.17 -22.82 30.45
N PRO A 43 5.05 -24.11 30.82
CA PRO A 43 5.95 -24.74 31.78
C PRO A 43 7.41 -24.64 31.33
N LYS A 44 8.34 -24.55 32.30
CA LYS A 44 9.78 -24.44 32.04
C LYS A 44 10.31 -25.55 31.13
N SER A 45 9.78 -26.77 31.23
CA SER A 45 10.17 -27.90 30.37
C SER A 45 9.90 -27.63 28.89
N THR A 46 8.70 -27.13 28.57
CA THR A 46 8.29 -26.76 27.20
C THR A 46 9.14 -25.61 26.67
N VAL A 47 9.37 -24.59 27.50
CA VAL A 47 10.22 -23.44 27.14
C VAL A 47 11.64 -23.90 26.81
N ASN A 48 12.24 -24.74 27.66
CA ASN A 48 13.59 -25.27 27.44
C ASN A 48 13.66 -26.10 26.15
N ALA A 49 12.63 -26.89 25.84
CA ALA A 49 12.56 -27.65 24.59
C ALA A 49 12.51 -26.72 23.36
N ILE A 50 11.69 -25.66 23.41
CA ILE A 50 11.59 -24.66 22.34
C ILE A 50 12.93 -23.93 22.18
N GLU A 51 13.54 -23.48 23.27
CA GLU A 51 14.84 -22.79 23.25
C GLU A 51 15.93 -23.69 22.66
N SER A 52 15.97 -24.98 23.01
CA SER A 52 16.90 -25.95 22.43
C SER A 52 16.75 -26.08 20.91
N VAL A 53 15.51 -26.16 20.41
CA VAL A 53 15.25 -26.19 18.96
C VAL A 53 15.69 -24.90 18.29
N VAL A 54 15.35 -23.75 18.88
CA VAL A 54 15.72 -22.45 18.32
C VAL A 54 17.24 -22.26 18.30
N GLU A 55 17.95 -22.66 19.35
CA GLU A 55 19.43 -22.59 19.37
C GLU A 55 20.06 -23.54 18.35
N LYS A 56 19.50 -24.73 18.11
CA LYS A 56 19.94 -25.61 17.01
C LYS A 56 19.78 -24.95 15.64
N VAL A 57 18.66 -24.27 15.39
CA VAL A 57 18.42 -23.54 14.13
C VAL A 57 19.37 -22.35 14.00
N LYS A 58 19.52 -21.56 15.08
CA LYS A 58 20.41 -20.40 15.14
C LYS A 58 21.86 -20.74 14.83
N LYS A 59 22.35 -21.90 15.28
CA LYS A 59 23.72 -22.39 14.98
C LYS A 59 23.96 -22.64 13.50
N ARG A 60 22.90 -22.83 12.70
CA ARG A 60 22.98 -23.02 11.24
C ARG A 60 22.87 -21.72 10.46
N THR A 61 22.58 -20.59 11.12
CA THR A 61 22.40 -19.29 10.46
C THR A 61 23.53 -18.35 10.83
N GLU A 62 24.31 -17.93 9.84
CA GLU A 62 25.36 -16.94 10.04
C GLU A 62 24.77 -15.55 10.27
N PRO A 63 25.24 -14.80 11.29
CA PRO A 63 24.94 -13.39 11.42
C PRO A 63 25.70 -12.59 10.35
N LEU A 64 25.11 -11.49 9.90
CA LEU A 64 25.78 -10.56 8.99
C LEU A 64 26.84 -9.75 9.72
N GLY A 65 28.11 -9.95 9.35
CA GLY A 65 29.22 -9.10 9.75
C GLY A 65 29.26 -8.82 11.26
N ASP A 66 29.49 -7.55 11.62
CA ASP A 66 29.45 -7.10 13.01
C ASP A 66 28.01 -7.11 13.56
N ALA A 67 27.75 -8.04 14.47
CA ALA A 67 26.46 -8.23 15.12
C ALA A 67 25.96 -6.97 15.87
N ARG A 68 26.86 -6.17 16.43
CA ARG A 68 26.49 -4.93 17.14
C ARG A 68 26.00 -3.89 16.14
N ARG A 69 26.77 -3.61 15.08
CA ARG A 69 26.39 -2.67 14.01
C ARG A 69 25.10 -3.06 13.33
N TYR A 70 24.93 -4.36 13.08
CA TYR A 70 23.70 -4.87 12.49
C TYR A 70 22.48 -4.71 13.42
N THR A 71 22.66 -4.84 14.73
CA THR A 71 21.58 -4.59 15.71
C THR A 71 21.14 -3.12 15.68
N ILE A 72 22.09 -2.20 15.59
CA ILE A 72 21.80 -0.76 15.48
C ILE A 72 21.05 -0.46 14.17
N ALA A 73 21.48 -1.04 13.06
CA ALA A 73 20.80 -0.93 11.77
C ALA A 73 19.33 -1.40 11.86
N ARG A 74 19.08 -2.51 12.55
CA ARG A 74 17.72 -3.02 12.78
C ARG A 74 16.87 -2.04 13.57
N LEU A 75 17.39 -1.51 14.67
CA LEU A 75 16.66 -0.55 15.50
C LEU A 75 16.29 0.71 14.71
N HIS A 76 17.22 1.22 13.91
CA HIS A 76 16.95 2.34 12.99
C HIS A 76 15.86 1.99 11.97
N LEU A 77 15.97 0.86 11.27
CA LEU A 77 14.99 0.46 10.26
C LEU A 77 13.59 0.19 10.85
N ILE A 78 13.52 -0.43 12.03
CA ILE A 78 12.25 -0.63 12.75
C ILE A 78 11.62 0.73 13.03
N HIS A 79 12.41 1.71 13.49
CA HIS A 79 11.91 3.05 13.75
C HIS A 79 11.42 3.73 12.47
N VAL A 80 12.15 3.65 11.36
CA VAL A 80 11.75 4.18 10.05
C VAL A 80 10.44 3.57 9.56
N TYR A 81 10.31 2.24 9.63
CA TYR A 81 9.12 1.54 9.14
C TYR A 81 7.91 1.73 10.06
N PHE A 82 8.13 1.84 11.37
CA PHE A 82 7.08 2.22 12.30
C PHE A 82 6.55 3.62 11.99
N LEU A 83 7.43 4.61 11.81
CA LEU A 83 7.04 5.97 11.41
C LEU A 83 6.32 6.00 10.06
N SER A 84 6.79 5.21 9.10
CA SER A 84 6.18 5.14 7.75
C SER A 84 4.81 4.49 7.79
N SER A 85 4.66 3.43 8.58
CA SER A 85 3.37 2.77 8.82
C SER A 85 2.39 3.73 9.50
N LEU A 86 2.85 4.47 10.51
CA LEU A 86 2.05 5.51 11.17
C LEU A 86 1.64 6.61 10.18
N GLY A 87 2.56 7.06 9.32
CA GLY A 87 2.27 8.02 8.24
C GLY A 87 1.20 7.52 7.27
N ILE A 88 1.29 6.26 6.83
CA ILE A 88 0.29 5.63 5.96
C ILE A 88 -1.07 5.52 6.67
N MET A 89 -1.10 5.15 7.95
CA MET A 89 -2.34 5.11 8.74
C MET A 89 -2.96 6.50 8.89
N VAL A 90 -2.16 7.51 9.17
CA VAL A 90 -2.62 8.90 9.31
C VAL A 90 -3.10 9.46 7.96
N ALA A 91 -2.47 9.06 6.85
CA ALA A 91 -2.99 9.36 5.52
C ALA A 91 -4.35 8.68 5.26
N ALA A 92 -4.52 7.41 5.65
CA ALA A 92 -5.81 6.74 5.56
C ALA A 92 -6.88 7.45 6.41
N ALA A 93 -6.52 7.89 7.63
CA ALA A 93 -7.40 8.68 8.50
C ALA A 93 -7.76 10.05 7.89
N GLY A 94 -6.81 10.72 7.23
CA GLY A 94 -7.06 11.94 6.47
C GLY A 94 -8.07 11.71 5.33
N GLY A 95 -7.88 10.63 4.57
CA GLY A 95 -8.82 10.21 3.52
C GLY A 95 -10.21 9.92 4.07
N ALA A 96 -10.31 9.27 5.24
CA ALA A 96 -11.59 9.06 5.92
C ALA A 96 -12.23 10.37 6.39
N THR A 97 -11.43 11.29 6.95
CA THR A 97 -11.90 12.58 7.46
C THR A 97 -12.47 13.46 6.36
N PHE A 98 -11.95 13.37 5.14
CA PHE A 98 -12.50 14.05 3.98
C PHE A 98 -13.99 13.73 3.76
N PHE A 99 -14.45 12.51 4.02
CA PHE A 99 -15.87 12.16 3.88
C PHE A 99 -16.75 12.75 4.97
N ALA A 100 -16.20 12.96 6.17
CA ALA A 100 -16.92 13.63 7.24
C ALA A 100 -17.01 15.14 7.01
N PHE A 101 -15.99 15.76 6.38
CA PHE A 101 -15.88 17.22 6.25
C PHE A 101 -15.49 17.71 4.85
N PRO A 102 -16.14 17.32 3.75
CA PRO A 102 -15.65 17.58 2.37
C PRO A 102 -15.55 19.06 1.99
N LYS A 103 -16.13 19.95 2.79
CA LYS A 103 -16.20 21.41 2.57
C LYS A 103 -14.91 22.17 2.85
N VAL A 104 -13.87 21.53 3.39
CA VAL A 104 -12.57 22.21 3.60
C VAL A 104 -12.00 22.63 2.24
N PRO A 105 -11.64 23.92 2.05
CA PRO A 105 -11.01 24.40 0.82
C PRO A 105 -9.70 23.64 0.53
N ILE A 106 -9.54 23.16 -0.70
CA ILE A 106 -8.43 22.28 -1.13
C ILE A 106 -7.03 22.91 -1.00
N ILE A 107 -6.94 24.23 -1.00
CA ILE A 107 -5.69 24.97 -0.79
C ILE A 107 -5.12 24.68 0.60
N ILE A 108 -5.97 24.47 1.60
CA ILE A 108 -5.56 24.20 2.98
C ILE A 108 -4.80 22.86 3.09
N PRO A 109 -5.36 21.71 2.67
CA PRO A 109 -4.63 20.45 2.74
C PRO A 109 -3.43 20.42 1.77
N ILE A 110 -3.43 21.14 0.65
CA ILE A 110 -2.23 21.29 -0.18
C ILE A 110 -1.12 22.02 0.61
N ALA A 111 -1.44 23.15 1.23
CA ALA A 111 -0.48 23.90 2.04
C ALA A 111 0.02 23.08 3.24
N LEU A 112 -0.87 22.37 3.94
CA LEU A 112 -0.53 21.49 5.06
C LEU A 112 0.21 20.21 4.64
N THR A 113 0.21 19.87 3.36
CA THR A 113 1.09 18.82 2.81
C THR A 113 2.47 19.40 2.50
N LEU A 114 2.52 20.51 1.76
CA LEU A 114 3.77 21.07 1.24
C LEU A 114 4.63 21.76 2.31
N VAL A 115 4.05 22.60 3.16
CA VAL A 115 4.82 23.37 4.15
C VAL A 115 5.50 22.43 5.16
N PRO A 116 4.81 21.50 5.83
CA PRO A 116 5.47 20.64 6.82
C PRO A 116 6.45 19.65 6.19
N SER A 117 6.17 19.11 5.00
CA SER A 117 7.11 18.24 4.30
C SER A 117 8.38 18.98 3.88
N THR A 118 8.24 20.21 3.37
CA THR A 118 9.38 21.06 3.00
C THR A 118 10.22 21.41 4.22
N LEU A 119 9.58 21.80 5.34
CA LEU A 119 10.28 22.05 6.61
C LEU A 119 11.04 20.80 7.08
N LEU A 120 10.40 19.63 7.04
CA LEU A 120 11.03 18.39 7.49
C LEU A 120 12.22 17.98 6.60
N LEU A 121 12.14 18.18 5.29
CA LEU A 121 13.16 17.79 4.34
C LEU A 121 14.34 18.77 4.32
N LEU A 122 14.08 20.08 4.36
CA LEU A 122 15.10 21.10 4.22
C LEU A 122 15.79 21.46 5.53
N LEU A 123 15.09 21.41 6.66
CA LEU A 123 15.72 21.75 7.93
C LEU A 123 16.67 20.63 8.40
N PRO A 124 17.85 20.99 8.96
CA PRO A 124 18.71 20.05 9.66
C PRO A 124 18.01 19.45 10.89
N LYS A 125 18.33 18.18 11.19
CA LYS A 125 17.79 17.43 12.35
C LYS A 125 17.92 18.20 13.67
N GLY A 126 19.00 18.94 13.88
CA GLY A 126 19.27 19.71 15.11
C GLY A 126 18.49 21.02 15.26
N MET A 127 17.86 21.53 14.20
CA MET A 127 17.16 22.83 14.25
C MET A 127 15.68 22.74 14.66
N MET A 128 15.13 21.53 14.77
CA MET A 128 13.72 21.32 15.08
C MET A 128 13.56 20.23 16.14
N LEU A 129 12.76 20.52 17.17
CA LEU A 129 12.45 19.55 18.22
C LEU A 129 11.82 18.29 17.61
N TYR A 130 12.23 17.12 18.08
CA TYR A 130 11.76 15.84 17.54
C TYR A 130 10.22 15.75 17.45
N ALA A 131 9.50 16.20 18.50
CA ALA A 131 8.04 16.25 18.50
C ALA A 131 7.47 17.11 17.35
N GLY A 132 8.07 18.26 17.07
CA GLY A 132 7.71 19.11 15.93
C GLY A 132 7.97 18.42 14.60
N ARG A 133 9.07 17.66 14.49
CA ARG A 133 9.41 16.88 13.29
C ARG A 133 8.44 15.73 13.03
N VAL A 134 8.03 15.02 14.08
CA VAL A 134 6.97 14.01 14.00
C VAL A 134 5.66 14.66 13.58
N ALA A 135 5.28 15.80 14.19
CA ALA A 135 4.09 16.54 13.80
C ALA A 135 4.12 16.94 12.33
N CYS A 136 5.25 17.39 11.80
CA CYS A 136 5.39 17.71 10.37
C CYS A 136 5.11 16.50 9.47
N LEU A 137 5.68 15.33 9.79
CA LEU A 137 5.40 14.09 9.06
C LEU A 137 3.90 13.77 9.09
N LEU A 138 3.30 13.73 10.28
CA LEU A 138 1.90 13.31 10.46
C LEU A 138 0.92 14.30 9.83
N THR A 139 1.11 15.61 10.02
CA THR A 139 0.29 16.64 9.39
C THR A 139 0.38 16.55 7.87
N SER A 140 1.59 16.36 7.32
CA SER A 140 1.76 16.19 5.87
C SER A 140 1.05 14.94 5.35
N CYS A 141 1.20 13.81 6.03
CA CYS A 141 0.53 12.57 5.64
C CYS A 141 -0.98 12.68 5.74
N PHE A 142 -1.50 13.29 6.82
CA PHE A 142 -2.93 13.52 7.02
C PHE A 142 -3.50 14.39 5.92
N ALA A 143 -2.87 15.53 5.65
CA ALA A 143 -3.31 16.49 4.64
C ALA A 143 -3.21 15.91 3.21
N PHE A 144 -2.18 15.09 2.95
CA PHE A 144 -2.08 14.32 1.72
C PHE A 144 -3.25 13.36 1.57
N GLY A 145 -3.51 12.55 2.61
CA GLY A 145 -4.62 11.61 2.64
C GLY A 145 -5.97 12.30 2.43
N TYR A 146 -6.18 13.42 3.10
CA TYR A 146 -7.37 14.26 2.95
C TYR A 146 -7.53 14.75 1.52
N SER A 147 -6.45 15.25 0.91
CA SER A 147 -6.45 15.68 -0.49
C SER A 147 -6.80 14.52 -1.42
N PHE A 148 -6.25 13.32 -1.19
CA PHE A 148 -6.52 12.16 -2.04
C PHE A 148 -7.83 11.42 -1.69
N GLY A 149 -8.53 11.82 -0.63
CA GLY A 149 -9.82 11.24 -0.20
C GLY A 149 -10.83 11.02 -1.35
N PRO A 150 -11.16 12.04 -2.18
CA PRO A 150 -12.09 11.87 -3.30
C PRO A 150 -11.64 10.80 -4.30
N VAL A 151 -10.34 10.77 -4.62
CA VAL A 151 -9.77 9.76 -5.53
C VAL A 151 -9.86 8.37 -4.89
N GLY A 152 -9.58 8.31 -3.60
CA GLY A 152 -9.74 7.13 -2.77
C GLY A 152 -11.15 6.56 -2.80
N TRP A 153 -12.19 7.39 -2.74
CA TRP A 153 -13.59 6.95 -2.88
C TRP A 153 -13.90 6.37 -4.25
N ILE A 154 -13.56 7.14 -5.28
CA ILE A 154 -13.88 6.82 -6.67
C ILE A 154 -13.18 5.52 -7.09
N ALA A 155 -12.02 5.26 -6.52
CA ALA A 155 -11.23 4.06 -6.77
C ALA A 155 -11.08 3.18 -5.52
N TRP A 156 -12.13 3.09 -4.68
CA TRP A 156 -12.09 2.40 -3.39
C TRP A 156 -11.49 1.00 -3.46
N ASP A 157 -11.87 0.21 -4.48
CA ASP A 157 -11.34 -1.14 -4.68
C ASP A 157 -9.82 -1.12 -4.90
N SER A 158 -9.31 -0.12 -5.62
CA SER A 158 -7.86 0.08 -5.80
C SER A 158 -7.20 0.62 -4.54
N LEU A 159 -7.82 1.56 -3.82
CA LEU A 159 -7.27 2.10 -2.57
C LEU A 159 -7.17 1.01 -1.50
N GLY A 160 -8.20 0.17 -1.35
CA GLY A 160 -8.18 -0.98 -0.45
C GLY A 160 -7.05 -1.96 -0.77
N VAL A 161 -6.84 -2.25 -2.05
CA VAL A 161 -5.70 -3.05 -2.51
C VAL A 161 -4.37 -2.34 -2.21
N PHE A 162 -4.23 -1.06 -2.52
CA PHE A 162 -3.01 -0.29 -2.23
C PHE A 162 -2.71 -0.24 -0.73
N LEU A 163 -3.71 0.02 0.11
CA LEU A 163 -3.55 0.03 1.57
C LEU A 163 -3.19 -1.35 2.09
N THR A 164 -3.85 -2.41 1.60
CA THR A 164 -3.51 -3.79 1.95
C THR A 164 -2.07 -4.10 1.59
N VAL A 165 -1.65 -3.79 0.36
CA VAL A 165 -0.26 -3.97 -0.09
C VAL A 165 0.69 -3.18 0.78
N MET A 166 0.42 -1.91 1.08
CA MET A 166 1.30 -1.06 1.88
C MET A 166 1.41 -1.56 3.33
N VAL A 167 0.30 -1.93 3.97
CA VAL A 167 0.28 -2.46 5.34
C VAL A 167 1.00 -3.80 5.41
N SER A 168 0.70 -4.72 4.49
CA SER A 168 1.40 -6.00 4.39
C SER A 168 2.89 -5.84 4.10
N THR A 169 3.26 -4.87 3.24
CA THR A 169 4.66 -4.52 2.96
C THR A 169 5.35 -4.06 4.25
N MET A 170 4.77 -3.11 4.99
CA MET A 170 5.36 -2.62 6.23
C MET A 170 5.50 -3.74 7.27
N ALA A 171 4.47 -4.56 7.46
CA ALA A 171 4.50 -5.70 8.37
C ALA A 171 5.57 -6.73 7.96
N GLY A 172 5.61 -7.08 6.67
CA GLY A 172 6.60 -8.01 6.13
C GLY A 172 8.02 -7.45 6.09
N LEU A 173 8.22 -6.13 6.14
CA LEU A 173 9.55 -5.55 6.34
C LEU A 173 9.95 -5.52 7.81
N CYS A 174 9.02 -5.23 8.73
CA CYS A 174 9.30 -5.09 10.16
C CYS A 174 9.51 -6.43 10.87
N VAL A 175 8.58 -7.38 10.69
CA VAL A 175 8.58 -8.64 11.46
C VAL A 175 9.84 -9.46 11.21
N PRO A 176 10.30 -9.67 9.96
CA PRO A 176 11.53 -10.40 9.70
C PRO A 176 12.79 -9.72 10.24
N LEU A 177 12.82 -8.39 10.47
CA LEU A 177 13.97 -7.73 11.12
C LEU A 177 14.18 -8.26 12.55
N PHE A 178 13.12 -8.67 13.24
CA PHE A 178 13.22 -9.25 14.58
C PHE A 178 13.63 -10.73 14.57
N LEU A 179 13.27 -11.46 13.53
CA LEU A 179 13.33 -12.93 13.51
C LEU A 179 14.55 -13.48 12.77
N THR A 180 14.92 -12.84 11.66
CA THR A 180 16.01 -13.32 10.81
C THR A 180 17.36 -12.90 11.38
N ARG A 181 18.46 -13.43 10.86
CA ARG A 181 19.86 -13.04 11.18
C ARG A 181 20.69 -12.73 9.95
N GLY A 182 20.44 -13.47 8.86
CA GLY A 182 21.07 -13.28 7.56
C GLY A 182 20.25 -12.38 6.64
N MET A 183 20.94 -11.72 5.69
CA MET A 183 20.32 -10.78 4.74
C MET A 183 19.40 -11.51 3.75
N ILE A 184 19.85 -12.66 3.25
CA ILE A 184 19.07 -13.50 2.33
C ILE A 184 17.81 -14.00 3.03
N SER A 185 17.96 -14.49 4.27
CA SER A 185 16.83 -14.92 5.09
C SER A 185 15.85 -13.76 5.35
N TYR A 186 16.35 -12.56 5.62
CA TYR A 186 15.53 -11.36 5.76
C TYR A 186 14.72 -11.05 4.50
N VAL A 187 15.37 -10.98 3.34
CA VAL A 187 14.71 -10.66 2.06
C VAL A 187 13.64 -11.70 1.74
N LEU A 188 13.97 -13.00 1.80
CA LEU A 188 13.01 -14.06 1.51
C LEU A 188 11.83 -14.06 2.50
N SER A 189 12.12 -13.87 3.79
CA SER A 189 11.09 -13.82 4.84
C SER A 189 10.17 -12.60 4.65
N SER A 190 10.72 -11.46 4.23
CA SER A 190 9.94 -10.27 3.94
C SER A 190 9.00 -10.47 2.77
N GLN A 191 9.46 -11.12 1.69
CA GLN A 191 8.58 -11.44 0.56
C GLN A 191 7.48 -12.41 0.97
N LEU A 192 7.85 -13.50 1.64
CA LEU A 192 6.92 -14.53 2.04
C LEU A 192 5.82 -13.96 2.96
N LEU A 193 6.21 -13.20 3.99
CA LEU A 193 5.25 -12.64 4.94
C LEU A 193 4.36 -11.57 4.29
N SER A 194 4.90 -10.62 3.50
CA SER A 194 4.03 -9.61 2.89
C SER A 194 3.06 -10.23 1.89
N CYS A 195 3.49 -11.19 1.07
CA CYS A 195 2.62 -11.88 0.12
C CYS A 195 1.52 -12.68 0.82
N THR A 196 1.87 -13.44 1.86
CA THR A 196 0.89 -14.24 2.61
C THR A 196 -0.05 -13.38 3.43
N LEU A 197 0.40 -12.24 3.98
CA LEU A 197 -0.49 -11.26 4.63
C LEU A 197 -1.47 -10.64 3.64
N SER A 198 -1.01 -10.24 2.45
CA SER A 198 -1.90 -9.68 1.43
C SER A 198 -2.93 -10.71 0.94
N LEU A 199 -2.51 -11.96 0.72
CA LEU A 199 -3.41 -13.06 0.39
C LEU A 199 -4.40 -13.35 1.52
N ALA A 200 -3.93 -13.42 2.78
CA ALA A 200 -4.79 -13.65 3.93
C ALA A 200 -5.82 -12.51 4.08
N ALA A 201 -5.40 -11.26 3.93
CA ALA A 201 -6.28 -10.10 4.01
C ALA A 201 -7.38 -10.16 2.93
N VAL A 202 -7.02 -10.42 1.67
CA VAL A 202 -7.99 -10.46 0.56
C VAL A 202 -8.90 -11.69 0.62
N THR A 203 -8.41 -12.83 1.09
CA THR A 203 -9.21 -14.08 1.19
C THR A 203 -10.07 -14.15 2.45
N THR A 204 -9.73 -13.41 3.51
CA THR A 204 -10.38 -13.53 4.83
C THR A 204 -11.27 -12.35 5.17
N LEU A 205 -10.90 -11.13 4.76
CA LEU A 205 -11.70 -9.96 5.10
C LEU A 205 -12.94 -9.92 4.20
N PRO A 206 -14.17 -10.05 4.73
CA PRO A 206 -15.32 -9.55 3.99
C PRO A 206 -15.16 -8.03 4.01
N LEU A 207 -14.70 -7.43 2.91
CA LEU A 207 -14.44 -5.98 2.82
C LEU A 207 -15.69 -5.08 2.96
N VAL A 208 -16.78 -5.64 3.47
CA VAL A 208 -18.01 -4.92 3.81
C VAL A 208 -18.40 -5.38 5.21
N LEU A 209 -18.44 -4.42 6.15
CA LEU A 209 -18.98 -4.62 7.50
C LEU A 209 -20.27 -5.44 7.39
N ARG A 210 -20.19 -6.68 7.87
CA ARG A 210 -21.33 -7.52 8.11
C ARG A 210 -22.15 -6.83 9.21
N SER A 211 -23.15 -6.07 8.79
CA SER A 211 -24.12 -5.41 9.66
C SER A 211 -25.02 -6.47 10.29
N GLU A 212 -24.47 -7.26 11.21
CA GLU A 212 -25.25 -8.09 12.13
C GLU A 212 -25.19 -7.42 13.52
N GLY A 213 -26.28 -6.73 13.86
CA GLY A 213 -26.79 -6.64 15.23
C GLY A 213 -26.19 -5.64 16.22
N VAL A 214 -25.00 -5.06 16.00
CA VAL A 214 -24.45 -4.08 16.96
C VAL A 214 -24.89 -2.66 16.60
N ARG A 215 -25.75 -2.07 17.43
CA ARG A 215 -26.25 -0.69 17.33
C ARG A 215 -25.10 0.27 16.99
N PRO A 216 -25.08 0.92 15.81
CA PRO A 216 -23.99 1.79 15.41
C PRO A 216 -24.06 3.07 16.24
N VAL A 217 -23.16 3.19 17.22
CA VAL A 217 -22.73 4.50 17.69
C VAL A 217 -21.97 5.10 16.50
N VAL A 218 -22.51 6.18 15.95
CA VAL A 218 -22.13 6.85 14.69
C VAL A 218 -22.67 6.16 13.44
N SER A 219 -23.94 6.45 13.15
CA SER A 219 -24.60 6.20 11.87
C SER A 219 -23.89 6.95 10.73
N PHE A 220 -22.88 6.34 10.11
CA PHE A 220 -22.46 6.77 8.78
C PHE A 220 -23.60 6.44 7.79
N PRO A 221 -24.13 7.41 7.03
CA PRO A 221 -25.28 7.19 6.16
C PRO A 221 -24.85 6.52 4.86
N PHE A 222 -24.40 5.27 4.92
CA PHE A 222 -23.92 4.51 3.75
C PHE A 222 -24.30 3.04 3.87
N ALA A 223 -25.58 2.73 3.68
CA ALA A 223 -26.03 1.37 3.40
C ALA A 223 -26.92 1.41 2.15
N SER A 224 -26.27 1.35 0.98
CA SER A 224 -26.94 1.08 -0.29
C SER A 224 -27.61 -0.29 -0.21
N LYS A 225 -28.95 -0.29 -0.12
CA LYS A 225 -29.78 -1.47 0.18
C LYS A 225 -29.89 -2.55 -0.91
N ASN A 226 -29.17 -2.46 -2.04
CA ASN A 226 -29.38 -3.35 -3.19
C ASN A 226 -28.11 -4.05 -3.73
N VAL A 227 -27.12 -4.35 -2.89
CA VAL A 227 -26.08 -5.31 -3.27
C VAL A 227 -26.48 -6.67 -2.70
N THR A 228 -26.95 -7.52 -3.60
CA THR A 228 -27.20 -8.95 -3.42
C THR A 228 -26.10 -9.64 -2.60
N THR A 229 -26.57 -10.51 -1.71
CA THR A 229 -25.94 -11.57 -0.91
C THR A 229 -24.78 -12.36 -1.57
N PRO A 230 -23.97 -13.12 -0.79
CA PRO A 230 -22.51 -13.02 -0.78
C PRO A 230 -21.81 -13.89 -1.83
N SER A 231 -21.10 -13.24 -2.75
CA SER A 231 -19.96 -13.82 -3.48
C SER A 231 -18.72 -12.91 -3.38
N SER A 232 -18.68 -12.01 -2.39
CA SER A 232 -17.79 -10.84 -2.35
C SER A 232 -16.30 -11.17 -2.43
N ASN A 233 -15.86 -12.30 -1.89
CA ASN A 233 -14.42 -12.63 -1.89
C ASN A 233 -14.01 -13.22 -3.24
N ILE A 234 -14.84 -14.07 -3.84
CA ILE A 234 -14.62 -14.59 -5.19
C ILE A 234 -14.75 -13.45 -6.19
N GLU A 235 -15.74 -12.57 -6.04
CA GLU A 235 -15.88 -11.42 -6.92
C GLU A 235 -14.75 -10.41 -6.72
N LEU A 236 -14.27 -10.19 -5.50
CA LEU A 236 -13.13 -9.31 -5.25
C LEU A 236 -11.81 -9.94 -5.70
N LEU A 237 -11.63 -11.27 -5.64
CA LEU A 237 -10.51 -11.97 -6.28
C LEU A 237 -10.64 -12.01 -7.81
N LEU A 238 -11.85 -12.21 -8.32
CA LEU A 238 -12.14 -12.18 -9.76
C LEU A 238 -11.91 -10.77 -10.28
N ARG A 239 -12.27 -9.73 -9.52
CA ARG A 239 -11.94 -8.34 -9.82
C ARG A 239 -10.44 -8.12 -9.67
N ALA A 240 -9.90 -8.32 -8.47
CA ALA A 240 -8.48 -8.22 -8.14
C ALA A 240 -7.78 -9.53 -8.43
N ASP A 241 -7.40 -9.73 -9.69
CA ASP A 241 -6.51 -10.81 -10.11
C ASP A 241 -5.36 -10.93 -9.09
N VAL A 242 -5.32 -12.07 -8.39
CA VAL A 242 -4.35 -12.36 -7.33
C VAL A 242 -2.93 -12.19 -7.83
N ASN A 243 -2.67 -12.44 -9.13
CA ASN A 243 -1.36 -12.23 -9.72
C ASN A 243 -0.96 -10.75 -9.70
N VAL A 244 -1.91 -9.83 -9.89
CA VAL A 244 -1.66 -8.39 -9.81
C VAL A 244 -1.33 -7.98 -8.38
N LEU A 245 -2.09 -8.48 -7.41
CA LEU A 245 -1.84 -8.22 -6.00
C LEU A 245 -0.44 -8.71 -5.60
N LEU A 246 -0.10 -9.96 -5.95
CA LEU A 246 1.21 -10.54 -5.66
C LEU A 246 2.33 -9.81 -6.39
N THR A 247 2.12 -9.41 -7.65
CA THR A 247 3.10 -8.63 -8.41
C THR A 247 3.34 -7.26 -7.78
N LEU A 248 2.28 -6.54 -7.41
CA LEU A 248 2.40 -5.26 -6.70
C LEU A 248 3.10 -5.43 -5.35
N GLN A 249 2.80 -6.51 -4.63
CA GLN A 249 3.42 -6.82 -3.35
C GLN A 249 4.92 -7.13 -3.49
N LEU A 250 5.29 -7.94 -4.47
CA LEU A 250 6.68 -8.26 -4.81
C LEU A 250 7.45 -7.00 -5.21
N LEU A 251 6.89 -6.19 -6.12
CA LEU A 251 7.50 -4.95 -6.58
C LEU A 251 7.67 -3.93 -5.45
N SER A 252 6.68 -3.81 -4.56
CA SER A 252 6.75 -2.89 -3.42
C SER A 252 7.85 -3.31 -2.44
N ASN A 253 7.90 -4.58 -2.06
CA ASN A 253 8.96 -5.10 -1.21
C ASN A 253 10.35 -5.01 -1.88
N TRP A 254 10.45 -5.35 -3.17
CA TRP A 254 11.71 -5.25 -3.92
C TRP A 254 12.19 -3.81 -4.00
N GLY A 255 11.29 -2.88 -4.33
CA GLY A 255 11.60 -1.47 -4.42
C GLY A 255 12.15 -0.93 -3.10
N ILE A 256 11.48 -1.19 -1.98
CA ILE A 256 11.95 -0.72 -0.67
C ILE A 256 13.25 -1.42 -0.25
N ASN A 257 13.36 -2.74 -0.45
CA ASN A 257 14.57 -3.46 -0.10
C ASN A 257 15.80 -3.00 -0.89
N LEU A 258 15.67 -2.84 -2.21
CA LEU A 258 16.79 -2.47 -3.08
C LEU A 258 17.16 -0.99 -2.94
N LEU A 259 16.19 -0.09 -2.79
CA LEU A 259 16.43 1.35 -2.76
C LEU A 259 16.70 1.89 -1.36
N HIS A 260 16.29 1.19 -0.31
CA HIS A 260 16.38 1.69 1.07
C HIS A 260 16.93 0.65 2.05
N THR A 261 16.27 -0.50 2.26
CA THR A 261 16.62 -1.41 3.36
C THR A 261 18.05 -1.94 3.25
N LEU A 262 18.41 -2.51 2.10
CA LEU A 262 19.70 -3.17 1.91
C LEU A 262 20.85 -2.17 1.89
N PRO A 263 20.78 -1.05 1.14
CA PRO A 263 21.79 0.00 1.24
C PRO A 263 21.98 0.52 2.67
N THR A 264 20.90 0.67 3.44
CA THR A 264 20.97 1.11 4.83
C THR A 264 21.69 0.08 5.70
N ILE A 265 21.34 -1.21 5.60
CA ILE A 265 22.04 -2.27 6.33
C ILE A 265 23.53 -2.28 5.99
N VAL A 266 23.86 -2.24 4.68
CA VAL A 266 25.25 -2.25 4.21
C VAL A 266 26.02 -1.04 4.75
N ARG A 267 25.44 0.17 4.68
CA ARG A 267 26.04 1.40 5.21
C ARG A 267 26.37 1.27 6.70
N PHE A 268 25.45 0.74 7.51
CA PHE A 268 25.68 0.60 8.95
C PHE A 268 26.72 -0.48 9.27
N VAL A 269 26.68 -1.62 8.58
CA VAL A 269 27.60 -2.74 8.81
C VAL A 269 29.03 -2.41 8.35
N GLN A 270 29.18 -1.61 7.30
CA GLN A 270 30.49 -1.21 6.76
C GLN A 270 31.03 0.10 7.35
N TRP A 271 30.28 0.76 8.24
CA TRP A 271 30.70 2.02 8.84
C TRP A 271 31.94 1.83 9.73
N LYS A 272 32.99 2.60 9.45
CA LYS A 272 34.28 2.54 10.18
C LYS A 272 34.43 3.58 11.29
N GLY A 273 33.55 4.59 11.34
CA GLY A 273 33.60 5.69 12.32
C GLY A 273 32.87 5.38 13.62
N ASP A 274 32.68 6.42 14.44
CA ASP A 274 31.96 6.29 15.71
C ASP A 274 30.46 5.96 15.51
N GLU A 275 29.84 5.33 16.51
CA GLU A 275 28.40 5.02 16.51
C GLU A 275 27.52 6.26 16.60
N GLY A 276 27.90 7.27 17.41
CA GLY A 276 27.19 8.53 17.52
C GLY A 276 27.18 9.29 16.20
N GLU A 277 28.34 9.38 15.54
CA GLU A 277 28.45 10.00 14.22
C GLU A 277 27.54 9.33 13.18
N LEU A 278 27.46 7.98 13.19
CA LEU A 278 26.58 7.24 12.29
C LEU A 278 25.10 7.60 12.51
N LEU A 279 24.66 7.64 13.78
CA LEU A 279 23.28 7.96 14.17
C LEU A 279 22.91 9.42 13.91
N ASP A 280 23.90 10.32 13.92
CA ASP A 280 23.71 11.72 13.54
C ASP A 280 23.66 11.92 12.03
N CYS A 281 24.35 11.06 11.26
CA CYS A 281 24.33 11.06 9.81
C CYS A 281 23.06 10.45 9.18
N VAL A 282 22.16 9.88 9.98
CA VAL A 282 20.89 9.29 9.51
C VAL A 282 19.70 10.00 10.14
N ASP A 283 18.59 9.98 9.40
CA ASP A 283 17.40 10.72 9.79
C ASP A 283 16.13 9.91 9.53
N PRO A 284 15.62 9.20 10.55
CA PRO A 284 14.54 8.25 10.36
C PRO A 284 13.24 8.91 9.88
N LEU A 285 13.03 10.19 10.22
CA LEU A 285 11.86 10.95 9.78
C LEU A 285 11.95 11.36 8.31
N LYS A 286 13.14 11.75 7.84
CA LYS A 286 13.35 12.05 6.41
C LYS A 286 13.24 10.78 5.57
N GLU A 287 13.81 9.67 6.05
CA GLU A 287 13.66 8.39 5.36
C GLU A 287 12.20 7.93 5.32
N SER A 288 11.47 8.10 6.43
CA SER A 288 10.06 7.76 6.52
C SER A 288 9.19 8.59 5.57
N ILE A 289 9.36 9.92 5.53
CA ILE A 289 8.58 10.76 4.60
C ILE A 289 8.89 10.41 3.14
N CYS A 290 10.13 10.04 2.82
CA CYS A 290 10.51 9.57 1.49
C CYS A 290 9.82 8.25 1.11
N ILE A 291 9.69 7.30 2.05
CA ILE A 291 8.93 6.05 1.82
C ILE A 291 7.44 6.38 1.57
N CYS A 292 6.84 7.22 2.42
CA CYS A 292 5.45 7.64 2.25
C CYS A 292 5.22 8.39 0.93
N ALA A 293 6.12 9.30 0.56
CA ALA A 293 6.08 10.03 -0.71
C ALA A 293 6.28 9.09 -1.91
N GLY A 294 7.15 8.09 -1.79
CA GLY A 294 7.31 7.04 -2.80
C GLY A 294 6.02 6.28 -3.05
N ALA A 295 5.31 5.88 -1.99
CA ALA A 295 4.00 5.24 -2.08
C ALA A 295 2.96 6.15 -2.77
N ALA A 296 2.91 7.43 -2.36
CA ALA A 296 2.07 8.44 -3.00
C ALA A 296 2.36 8.60 -4.50
N TYR A 297 3.64 8.63 -4.87
CA TYR A 297 4.07 8.72 -6.26
C TYR A 297 3.65 7.50 -7.08
N VAL A 298 3.80 6.29 -6.53
CA VAL A 298 3.34 5.06 -7.20
C VAL A 298 1.83 5.08 -7.41
N MET A 299 1.05 5.49 -6.40
CA MET A 299 -0.41 5.66 -6.55
C MET A 299 -0.74 6.64 -7.67
N TRP A 300 -0.14 7.83 -7.67
CA TRP A 300 -0.32 8.83 -8.71
C TRP A 300 0.01 8.29 -10.12
N ARG A 301 1.14 7.59 -10.26
CA ARG A 301 1.57 7.01 -11.54
C ARG A 301 0.61 5.93 -12.03
N SER A 302 0.10 5.10 -11.14
CA SER A 302 -0.90 4.07 -11.46
C SER A 302 -2.21 4.70 -11.95
N PHE A 303 -2.70 5.74 -11.26
CA PHE A 303 -3.89 6.49 -11.69
C PHE A 303 -3.69 7.18 -13.04
N ARG A 304 -2.54 7.83 -13.25
CA ARG A 304 -2.19 8.46 -14.52
C ARG A 304 -2.13 7.43 -15.65
N TRP A 305 -1.59 6.24 -15.39
CA TRP A 305 -1.54 5.16 -16.37
C TRP A 305 -2.95 4.67 -16.76
N ALA A 306 -3.86 4.52 -15.78
CA ALA A 306 -5.24 4.16 -16.03
C ALA A 306 -5.97 5.24 -16.88
N CYS A 307 -5.83 6.52 -16.53
CA CYS A 307 -6.39 7.64 -17.29
C CYS A 307 -5.83 7.69 -18.73
N ARG A 308 -4.54 7.41 -18.89
CA ARG A 308 -3.93 7.33 -20.23
C ARG A 308 -4.50 6.19 -21.06
N ARG A 309 -4.70 5.02 -20.46
CA ARG A 309 -5.33 3.88 -21.13
C ARG A 309 -6.76 4.19 -21.56
N LEU A 310 -7.51 4.94 -20.75
CA LEU A 310 -8.83 5.43 -21.13
C LEU A 310 -8.77 6.34 -22.36
N LEU A 311 -7.92 7.36 -22.35
CA LEU A 311 -7.80 8.29 -23.48
C LEU A 311 -7.48 7.54 -24.77
N LEU A 312 -6.62 6.53 -24.70
CA LEU A 312 -6.28 5.68 -25.84
C LEU A 312 -7.41 4.73 -26.25
N ALA A 313 -8.27 4.29 -25.31
CA ALA A 313 -9.41 3.43 -25.61
C ALA A 313 -10.53 4.24 -26.28
N VAL A 314 -10.88 5.41 -25.73
CA VAL A 314 -11.88 6.33 -26.32
C VAL A 314 -11.43 6.77 -27.72
N ALA A 315 -10.17 7.19 -27.88
CA ALA A 315 -9.66 7.56 -29.20
C ALA A 315 -9.68 6.41 -30.21
N LYS A 316 -9.57 5.14 -29.77
CA LYS A 316 -9.68 3.97 -30.66
C LYS A 316 -11.14 3.66 -31.02
N ASP A 317 -12.06 3.74 -30.08
CA ASP A 317 -13.47 3.49 -30.37
C ASP A 317 -14.07 4.57 -31.26
N ASP A 318 -13.69 5.84 -31.10
CA ASP A 318 -14.09 6.92 -32.02
C ASP A 318 -13.56 6.70 -33.46
N THR A 319 -12.50 5.89 -33.64
CA THR A 319 -12.03 5.54 -35.00
C THR A 319 -12.76 4.36 -35.65
N LYS A 320 -13.66 3.67 -34.95
CA LYS A 320 -14.47 2.59 -35.53
C LYS A 320 -15.61 3.20 -36.34
N GLY A 321 -15.36 3.41 -37.64
CA GLY A 321 -16.35 3.91 -38.60
C GLY A 321 -16.04 5.30 -39.17
N THR A 322 -14.99 5.97 -38.69
CA THR A 322 -14.50 7.21 -39.31
C THR A 322 -13.73 6.93 -40.61
N SER A 323 -13.75 7.88 -41.54
CA SER A 323 -13.11 7.76 -42.85
C SER A 323 -11.64 7.35 -42.75
N LYS A 324 -11.13 6.69 -43.79
CA LYS A 324 -9.74 6.22 -43.88
C LYS A 324 -8.73 7.35 -43.61
N GLU A 325 -9.04 8.59 -43.98
CA GLU A 325 -8.22 9.77 -43.71
C GLU A 325 -8.16 10.15 -42.22
N VAL A 326 -9.27 10.07 -41.48
CA VAL A 326 -9.28 10.28 -40.03
C VAL A 326 -8.55 9.13 -39.33
N GLN A 327 -8.76 7.90 -39.82
CA GLN A 327 -8.06 6.73 -39.31
C GLN A 327 -6.55 6.80 -39.62
N ASP A 328 -6.13 7.43 -40.71
CA ASP A 328 -4.72 7.68 -41.02
C ASP A 328 -4.17 8.83 -40.17
N GLN A 329 -4.89 9.92 -39.93
CA GLN A 329 -4.45 11.00 -39.03
C GLN A 329 -4.30 10.50 -37.58
N TRP A 330 -5.27 9.76 -37.05
CA TRP A 330 -5.25 9.22 -35.68
C TRP A 330 -4.46 7.91 -35.58
N GLY A 331 -4.39 7.12 -36.65
CA GLY A 331 -3.53 5.94 -36.77
C GLY A 331 -2.05 6.31 -36.89
N HIS A 332 -1.71 7.47 -37.46
CA HIS A 332 -0.35 8.01 -37.41
C HIS A 332 0.07 8.32 -35.97
N PHE A 333 -0.86 8.78 -35.14
CA PHE A 333 -0.64 8.96 -33.71
C PHE A 333 -0.41 7.60 -32.99
N ALA A 334 -1.08 6.52 -33.41
CA ALA A 334 -0.79 5.18 -32.89
C ALA A 334 0.63 4.68 -33.27
N LYS A 335 1.19 5.10 -34.41
CA LYS A 335 2.53 4.69 -34.88
C LYS A 335 3.68 5.60 -34.39
N LEU A 336 3.45 6.89 -34.13
CA LEU A 336 4.46 7.77 -33.50
C LEU A 336 4.49 7.55 -31.99
N SER A 337 5.02 6.40 -31.57
CA SER A 337 4.98 5.92 -30.19
C SER A 337 5.46 6.95 -29.16
N PHE A 338 6.51 7.73 -29.47
CA PHE A 338 7.08 8.69 -28.52
C PHE A 338 6.27 9.99 -28.39
N ARG A 339 5.83 10.61 -29.48
CA ARG A 339 5.12 11.90 -29.41
C ARG A 339 3.71 11.73 -28.82
N THR A 340 3.02 10.64 -29.16
CA THR A 340 1.77 10.31 -28.47
C THR A 340 1.97 9.87 -27.04
N GLN A 341 3.09 9.23 -26.69
CA GLN A 341 3.39 8.93 -25.29
C GLN A 341 3.45 10.19 -24.42
N HIS A 342 4.15 11.24 -24.87
CA HIS A 342 4.22 12.50 -24.12
C HIS A 342 2.87 13.23 -24.08
N VAL A 343 2.22 13.42 -25.23
CA VAL A 343 0.93 14.13 -25.31
C VAL A 343 -0.14 13.41 -24.51
N SER A 344 -0.28 12.08 -24.67
CA SER A 344 -1.24 11.28 -23.89
C SER A 344 -0.90 11.27 -22.39
N GLY A 345 0.37 11.37 -22.03
CA GLY A 345 0.79 11.49 -20.65
C GLY A 345 0.40 12.83 -20.03
N VAL A 346 0.55 13.94 -20.75
CA VAL A 346 0.16 15.28 -20.30
C VAL A 346 -1.37 15.36 -20.21
N SER A 347 -2.07 14.96 -21.27
CA SER A 347 -3.54 14.97 -21.29
C SER A 347 -4.15 14.05 -20.23
N ALA A 348 -3.55 12.89 -19.94
CA ALA A 348 -3.98 12.04 -18.82
C ALA A 348 -3.81 12.73 -17.46
N SER A 349 -2.76 13.54 -17.29
CA SER A 349 -2.55 14.29 -16.04
C SER A 349 -3.57 15.42 -15.92
N VAL A 350 -3.82 16.15 -17.00
CA VAL A 350 -4.85 17.20 -17.07
C VAL A 350 -6.23 16.59 -16.81
N LEU A 351 -6.57 15.47 -17.45
CA LEU A 351 -7.84 14.78 -17.25
C LEU A 351 -8.00 14.35 -15.79
N LEU A 352 -6.96 13.77 -15.17
CA LEU A 352 -7.00 13.39 -13.77
C LEU A 352 -7.22 14.60 -12.86
N VAL A 353 -6.53 15.71 -13.11
CA VAL A 353 -6.71 16.96 -12.35
C VAL A 353 -8.12 17.51 -12.54
N LEU A 354 -8.64 17.55 -13.77
CA LEU A 354 -10.00 18.02 -14.06
C LEU A 354 -11.05 17.13 -13.39
N TRP A 355 -10.87 15.81 -13.43
CA TRP A 355 -11.74 14.87 -12.72
C TRP A 355 -11.68 15.04 -11.22
N TYR A 356 -10.50 15.23 -10.67
CA TYR A 356 -10.32 15.50 -9.26
C TYR A 356 -11.00 16.80 -8.84
N VAL A 357 -10.76 17.91 -9.57
CA VAL A 357 -11.41 19.20 -9.32
C VAL A 357 -12.93 19.07 -9.43
N ARG A 358 -13.44 18.35 -10.43
CA ARG A 358 -14.88 18.10 -10.57
C ARG A 358 -15.41 17.30 -9.39
N ALA A 359 -14.80 16.17 -9.04
CA ALA A 359 -15.21 15.35 -7.92
C ALA A 359 -15.26 16.15 -6.60
N VAL A 360 -14.23 16.97 -6.35
CA VAL A 360 -14.17 17.85 -5.18
C VAL A 360 -15.27 18.91 -5.22
N SER A 361 -15.46 19.58 -6.36
CA SER A 361 -16.49 20.61 -6.53
C SER A 361 -17.91 20.07 -6.29
N GLU A 362 -18.23 18.90 -6.87
CA GLU A 362 -19.54 18.24 -6.71
C GLU A 362 -19.76 17.81 -5.25
N LEU A 363 -18.71 17.28 -4.60
CA LEU A 363 -18.74 16.93 -3.18
C LEU A 363 -18.96 18.15 -2.27
N GLN A 364 -18.35 19.29 -2.61
CA GLN A 364 -18.53 20.54 -1.87
C GLN A 364 -19.93 21.12 -2.04
N ARG A 365 -20.59 20.89 -3.19
CA ARG A 365 -21.98 21.31 -3.48
C ARG A 365 -23.04 20.44 -2.81
N GLY A 366 -22.68 19.30 -2.25
CA GLY A 366 -23.62 18.40 -1.57
C GLY A 366 -24.32 17.39 -2.48
N GLU A 367 -23.99 17.35 -3.78
CA GLU A 367 -24.45 16.33 -4.73
C GLU A 367 -23.62 15.04 -4.58
N THR A 368 -23.54 14.52 -3.36
CA THR A 368 -22.45 13.62 -2.96
C THR A 368 -22.60 12.21 -3.52
N VAL A 369 -23.78 11.60 -3.44
CA VAL A 369 -23.90 10.15 -3.68
C VAL A 369 -23.98 9.82 -5.16
N ALA A 370 -24.90 10.43 -5.91
CA ALA A 370 -25.15 10.06 -7.31
C ALA A 370 -23.92 10.32 -8.20
N THR A 371 -23.28 11.47 -8.01
CA THR A 371 -22.10 11.88 -8.80
C THR A 371 -20.88 11.04 -8.44
N LEU A 372 -20.63 10.79 -7.16
CA LEU A 372 -19.55 9.87 -6.76
C LEU A 372 -19.80 8.45 -7.23
N GLU A 373 -21.05 7.98 -7.24
CA GLU A 373 -21.38 6.64 -7.72
C GLU A 373 -21.27 6.53 -9.25
N ALA A 374 -21.59 7.61 -9.99
CA ALA A 374 -21.31 7.69 -11.41
C ALA A 374 -19.80 7.65 -11.68
N LEU A 375 -19.01 8.46 -10.97
CA LEU A 375 -17.55 8.47 -11.07
C LEU A 375 -16.95 7.12 -10.68
N ARG A 376 -17.44 6.50 -9.59
CA ARG A 376 -17.04 5.16 -9.16
C ARG A 376 -17.32 4.13 -10.23
N ARG A 377 -18.49 4.16 -10.88
CA ARG A 377 -18.80 3.23 -11.98
C ARG A 377 -17.83 3.38 -13.15
N VAL A 378 -17.49 4.61 -13.54
CA VAL A 378 -16.48 4.87 -14.57
C VAL A 378 -15.12 4.34 -14.12
N CYS A 379 -14.67 4.64 -12.90
CA CYS A 379 -13.38 4.18 -12.37
C CYS A 379 -13.30 2.67 -12.11
N ALA A 380 -14.38 2.01 -11.70
CA ALA A 380 -14.43 0.55 -11.57
C ALA A 380 -14.24 -0.11 -12.94
N HIS A 381 -14.93 0.40 -13.98
CA HIS A 381 -14.75 -0.02 -15.37
C HIS A 381 -13.33 0.14 -15.90
N MET A 382 -12.60 1.14 -15.39
CA MET A 382 -11.25 1.50 -15.84
C MET A 382 -10.14 1.05 -14.90
N SER A 383 -10.50 0.47 -13.75
CA SER A 383 -9.51 0.06 -12.76
C SER A 383 -8.53 -0.90 -13.45
N PRO A 384 -7.21 -0.80 -13.17
CA PRO A 384 -6.24 -1.73 -13.77
C PRO A 384 -6.69 -3.18 -13.59
N VAL A 385 -7.23 -3.44 -12.41
CA VAL A 385 -8.02 -4.58 -11.96
C VAL A 385 -9.13 -4.94 -12.97
N GLY A 386 -10.17 -4.13 -13.12
CA GLY A 386 -11.28 -4.40 -14.05
C GLY A 386 -10.89 -4.51 -15.54
N LEU A 387 -9.85 -3.79 -15.98
CA LEU A 387 -9.32 -3.90 -17.34
C LEU A 387 -8.56 -5.21 -17.58
N LEU A 388 -7.90 -5.75 -16.57
CA LEU A 388 -7.23 -7.04 -16.66
C LEU A 388 -8.25 -8.18 -16.69
N VAL A 389 -9.29 -8.09 -15.86
CA VAL A 389 -10.36 -9.09 -15.80
C VAL A 389 -11.15 -9.19 -17.08
N ARG A 390 -11.43 -8.08 -17.75
CA ARG A 390 -12.13 -8.10 -19.06
C ARG A 390 -11.34 -8.74 -20.20
N ARG A 391 -10.03 -8.93 -20.03
CA ARG A 391 -9.17 -9.55 -21.04
C ARG A 391 -8.97 -11.04 -20.80
N MET A 392 -9.45 -11.58 -19.69
CA MET A 392 -9.59 -13.01 -19.44
C MET A 392 -11.00 -13.42 -19.85
#